data_AF-A0AAD7PII3-F1
#
_entry.id   AF-A0AAD7PII3-F1
#
_cell.length_a   1.000
_cell.length_b   1.000
_cell.length_c   1.000
_cell.angle_alpha   90.00
_cell.angle_beta   90.00
_cell.angle_gamma   90.00
#
_symmetry.space_group_name_H-M   'P 1'
#
loop_
_entity.id
_entity.type
_entity.pdbx_description
1 polymer ?
#
loop_
_entity_poly.entity_id
_entity_poly.type
_entity_poly.pdbx_seq_one_letter_code
_entity_poly.pdbx_strand_id
1 'polypeptide(L)'
;MDPNPKSFPFLSYVMSRLPSLGPKPATSGGSDQSSVQIDIEQPYAPPSRPQSHPSTSSSSPSAHNEIVGQMPHLTDPKVLASMTRVIADVAQTRSILKALGERPDHETFDKAKSRLADIEANLSTQLEEIVQTQRPSDVDRLKWRAHQAEREKECRQLAEKEKQKYKSVIQLDEMHEAYEKLLKDAEQRLAKIYESAEGGEEGGPVNEEVNEEVVGILQEASGKGLERVDLSGRLLRYLPEAFGRIHGLLVLNISGNQLEVIPDSLAGLESLEELNASSNHLELLPDSIGLLQKLKILNVSGNKLKALPDTICHCRSLVELDVSFNHLSYLPTHIGYELGNLQKLSIQLNKIRFLPSSICEIWSLRYLDAHFNELHGLPAAIGKLTNLEVLNLSSNFTDMKELPETFGDLANLKELDLSNNQIHILPDTFGRLDNLTKLNLEQNPLVMPPMEIVNQGVEAVKYFMSRRWLDILVEEEKKNTLESQEQGQTGWLTRSTSWLKTYASNVSEYLGSPRTPRDPYLDQQL
;
A
#
# COMPACT_ATOMS: atom_id res chain seq x y z
N MET A 1 -24.29 -20.19 -15.69
CA MET A 1 -25.38 -19.38 -16.25
C MET A 1 -24.94 -18.84 -17.60
N ASP A 2 -25.55 -19.31 -18.70
CA ASP A 2 -25.49 -18.61 -19.98
C ASP A 2 -26.13 -17.22 -19.78
N PRO A 3 -25.57 -16.13 -20.35
CA PRO A 3 -26.18 -14.82 -20.19
C PRO A 3 -27.59 -14.89 -20.75
N ASN A 4 -28.57 -14.53 -19.92
CA ASN A 4 -29.91 -14.25 -20.42
C ASN A 4 -29.75 -13.17 -21.51
N PRO A 5 -30.16 -13.41 -22.76
CA PRO A 5 -29.99 -12.46 -23.86
C PRO A 5 -30.68 -11.12 -23.63
N LYS A 6 -31.46 -10.99 -22.54
CA LYS A 6 -32.07 -9.75 -22.06
C LYS A 6 -31.18 -8.87 -21.19
N SER A 7 -30.12 -9.39 -20.55
CA SER A 7 -29.31 -8.59 -19.61
C SER A 7 -27.93 -8.21 -20.13
N PHE A 8 -27.36 -8.98 -21.06
CA PHE A 8 -26.05 -8.67 -21.66
C PHE A 8 -26.03 -8.91 -23.20
N PRO A 9 -26.75 -8.09 -23.99
CA PRO A 9 -26.98 -8.35 -25.42
C PRO A 9 -25.70 -8.28 -26.27
N PHE A 10 -24.80 -7.32 -26.01
CA PHE A 10 -23.54 -7.16 -26.74
C PHE A 10 -22.60 -8.33 -26.50
N LEU A 11 -22.52 -8.76 -25.24
CA LEU A 11 -21.65 -9.84 -24.81
C LEU A 11 -22.10 -11.21 -25.35
N SER A 12 -23.40 -11.45 -25.41
CA SER A 12 -23.97 -12.67 -25.99
C SER A 12 -23.73 -12.76 -27.50
N TYR A 13 -23.85 -11.65 -28.21
CA TYR A 13 -23.64 -11.59 -29.67
C TYR A 13 -22.18 -11.87 -30.05
N VAL A 14 -21.24 -11.17 -29.41
CA VAL A 14 -19.80 -11.29 -29.68
C VAL A 14 -19.27 -12.70 -29.39
N MET A 15 -19.74 -13.34 -28.31
CA MET A 15 -19.34 -14.71 -27.93
C MET A 15 -19.86 -15.78 -28.91
N SER A 16 -20.97 -15.53 -29.61
CA SER A 16 -21.55 -16.47 -30.59
C SER A 16 -20.83 -16.50 -31.94
N ARG A 17 -20.00 -15.49 -32.23
CA ARG A 17 -19.30 -15.29 -33.52
C ARG A 17 -17.84 -15.73 -33.52
N LEU A 18 -17.26 -16.12 -32.38
CA LEU A 18 -15.88 -16.59 -32.32
C LEU A 18 -15.76 -18.08 -32.70
N PRO A 19 -14.82 -18.47 -33.58
CA PRO A 19 -14.42 -19.87 -33.68
C PRO A 19 -13.77 -20.27 -32.35
N SER A 20 -14.15 -21.43 -31.81
CA SER A 20 -13.54 -21.96 -30.59
C SER A 20 -12.02 -22.11 -30.78
N LEU A 21 -11.24 -21.26 -30.14
CA LEU A 21 -9.80 -21.44 -29.99
C LEU A 21 -9.57 -22.59 -28.99
N GLY A 22 -9.73 -23.82 -29.46
CA GLY A 22 -9.30 -25.02 -28.74
C GLY A 22 -7.77 -25.13 -28.77
N PRO A 23 -7.13 -25.62 -27.69
CA PRO A 23 -5.68 -25.75 -27.64
C PRO A 23 -5.21 -26.88 -28.57
N LYS A 24 -4.25 -26.58 -29.46
CA LYS A 24 -3.48 -27.60 -30.21
C LYS A 24 -2.49 -28.30 -29.27
N PRO A 25 -2.36 -29.64 -29.29
CA PRO A 25 -1.33 -30.33 -28.53
C PRO A 25 0.03 -30.22 -29.24
N ALA A 26 1.06 -29.94 -28.46
CA ALA A 26 2.45 -29.95 -28.90
C ALA A 26 2.97 -31.40 -29.00
N THR A 27 3.63 -31.70 -30.11
CA THR A 27 4.39 -32.94 -30.34
C THR A 27 5.76 -32.84 -29.66
N SER A 28 6.05 -33.76 -28.73
CA SER A 28 7.41 -34.09 -28.30
C SER A 28 7.62 -35.59 -28.52
N GLY A 29 8.61 -35.96 -29.33
CA GLY A 29 9.03 -37.35 -29.54
C GLY A 29 10.28 -37.71 -28.74
N GLY A 30 10.20 -38.89 -28.09
CA GLY A 30 11.29 -39.83 -27.71
C GLY A 30 12.29 -39.34 -26.66
N SER A 31 12.67 -40.06 -25.60
CA SER A 31 12.70 -41.48 -25.23
C SER A 31 13.07 -41.50 -23.71
N ASP A 32 12.88 -42.49 -22.84
CA ASP A 32 12.78 -43.94 -22.99
C ASP A 32 12.33 -44.59 -21.64
N GLN A 33 11.82 -45.82 -21.74
CA GLN A 33 11.60 -46.87 -20.71
C GLN A 33 10.30 -47.01 -19.87
N SER A 34 9.62 -48.13 -20.19
CA SER A 34 8.77 -49.06 -19.42
C SER A 34 7.32 -48.71 -19.06
N SER A 35 6.36 -49.15 -19.89
CA SER A 35 5.44 -50.28 -19.59
C SER A 35 4.40 -50.52 -20.71
N VAL A 36 4.66 -51.59 -21.47
CA VAL A 36 3.75 -52.57 -22.13
C VAL A 36 2.63 -52.07 -23.07
N GLN A 37 2.87 -52.34 -24.35
CA GLN A 37 2.02 -52.26 -25.56
C GLN A 37 1.48 -53.66 -25.96
N ILE A 38 0.68 -53.67 -27.06
CA ILE A 38 0.40 -54.74 -28.05
C ILE A 38 -1.07 -55.22 -27.98
N ASP A 39 -1.90 -55.29 -29.03
CA ASP A 39 -1.84 -54.90 -30.46
C ASP A 39 -3.26 -55.04 -31.08
N ILE A 40 -3.42 -54.58 -32.33
CA ILE A 40 -4.04 -55.27 -33.50
C ILE A 40 -4.96 -54.37 -34.38
N GLU A 41 -4.38 -53.97 -35.53
CA GLU A 41 -4.87 -53.90 -36.94
C GLU A 41 -5.94 -52.90 -37.48
N GLN A 42 -5.59 -52.29 -38.63
CA GLN A 42 -6.40 -51.59 -39.67
C GLN A 42 -7.00 -52.62 -40.69
N PRO A 43 -7.53 -52.28 -41.92
CA PRO A 43 -8.18 -51.08 -42.52
C PRO A 43 -9.47 -51.39 -43.37
N TYR A 44 -10.12 -50.33 -43.94
CA TYR A 44 -10.65 -50.15 -45.33
C TYR A 44 -12.01 -49.42 -45.50
N ALA A 45 -12.15 -48.76 -46.67
CA ALA A 45 -13.04 -47.63 -47.01
C ALA A 45 -14.26 -48.00 -47.94
N PRO A 46 -14.88 -47.07 -48.72
CA PRO A 46 -16.32 -46.68 -48.81
C PRO A 46 -17.07 -47.37 -50.02
N PRO A 47 -18.29 -47.03 -50.55
CA PRO A 47 -19.01 -45.73 -50.60
C PRO A 47 -20.58 -45.68 -50.74
N SER A 48 -21.10 -44.44 -50.86
CA SER A 48 -22.27 -43.96 -51.68
C SER A 48 -23.76 -44.24 -51.35
N ARG A 49 -24.51 -43.13 -51.07
CA ARG A 49 -25.90 -42.66 -51.43
C ARG A 49 -27.12 -43.64 -51.40
N PRO A 50 -28.38 -43.20 -51.11
CA PRO A 50 -29.08 -42.12 -51.86
C PRO A 50 -30.19 -41.26 -51.15
N GLN A 51 -30.56 -40.16 -51.83
CA GLN A 51 -31.91 -39.57 -52.09
C GLN A 51 -32.89 -39.06 -50.99
N SER A 52 -33.12 -37.72 -51.03
CA SER A 52 -34.38 -36.94 -51.16
C SER A 52 -35.70 -37.33 -50.44
N HIS A 53 -36.21 -36.42 -49.58
CA HIS A 53 -37.44 -35.58 -49.73
C HIS A 53 -37.98 -35.09 -48.35
N PRO A 54 -38.86 -34.05 -48.32
CA PRO A 54 -38.89 -33.04 -47.26
C PRO A 54 -40.08 -33.21 -46.28
N SER A 55 -39.95 -32.64 -45.09
CA SER A 55 -41.10 -32.28 -44.26
C SER A 55 -40.79 -31.06 -43.40
N THR A 56 -41.63 -30.05 -43.61
CA THR A 56 -41.70 -28.78 -42.90
C THR A 56 -42.16 -28.97 -41.46
N SER A 57 -41.42 -28.46 -40.49
CA SER A 57 -42.00 -27.99 -39.23
C SER A 57 -41.48 -26.59 -38.91
N SER A 58 -42.43 -25.67 -38.82
CA SER A 58 -42.26 -24.29 -38.40
C SER A 58 -41.55 -24.21 -37.05
N SER A 59 -40.40 -23.52 -37.03
CA SER A 59 -39.84 -22.90 -35.83
C SER A 59 -39.54 -21.43 -36.13
N SER A 60 -39.96 -20.59 -35.19
CA SER A 60 -39.96 -19.13 -35.20
C SER A 60 -38.63 -18.55 -35.68
N PRO A 61 -38.61 -17.36 -36.33
CA PRO A 61 -37.36 -16.72 -36.68
C PRO A 61 -36.57 -16.50 -35.39
N SER A 62 -35.40 -17.12 -35.32
CA SER A 62 -34.50 -17.00 -34.19
C SER A 62 -34.16 -15.51 -33.99
N ALA A 63 -34.16 -15.05 -32.74
CA ALA A 63 -33.70 -13.73 -32.32
C ALA A 63 -32.29 -13.36 -32.84
N HIS A 64 -31.58 -14.32 -33.44
CA HIS A 64 -30.32 -14.16 -34.13
C HIS A 64 -30.42 -13.33 -35.42
N ASN A 65 -31.57 -13.34 -36.12
CA ASN A 65 -31.75 -12.55 -37.35
C ASN A 65 -32.20 -11.11 -37.10
N GLU A 66 -32.74 -10.79 -35.92
CA GLU A 66 -33.15 -9.43 -35.57
C GLU A 66 -31.95 -8.55 -35.18
N ILE A 67 -30.94 -9.11 -34.51
CA ILE A 67 -29.74 -8.37 -34.06
C ILE A 67 -28.81 -8.04 -35.24
N VAL A 68 -28.72 -8.92 -36.25
CA VAL A 68 -27.92 -8.69 -37.47
C VAL A 68 -28.52 -7.58 -38.35
N GLY A 69 -29.82 -7.29 -38.23
CA GLY A 69 -30.45 -6.13 -38.87
C GLY A 69 -30.25 -4.81 -38.12
N GLN A 70 -29.84 -4.86 -36.84
CA GLN A 70 -29.70 -3.68 -35.98
C GLN A 70 -28.28 -3.10 -35.94
N MET A 71 -27.25 -3.82 -36.40
CA MET A 71 -25.85 -3.43 -36.16
C MET A 71 -24.90 -3.74 -37.35
N PRO A 72 -24.82 -2.85 -38.36
CA PRO A 72 -24.04 -3.10 -39.58
C PRO A 72 -22.52 -2.94 -39.42
N HIS A 73 -22.04 -2.23 -38.39
CA HIS A 73 -20.62 -1.85 -38.22
C HIS A 73 -19.76 -2.88 -37.46
N LEU A 74 -20.36 -3.97 -36.95
CA LEU A 74 -19.68 -5.07 -36.23
C LEU A 74 -18.82 -5.99 -37.12
N THR A 75 -18.73 -5.69 -38.43
CA THR A 75 -17.93 -6.42 -39.40
C THR A 75 -16.57 -5.77 -39.69
N ASP A 76 -16.27 -4.60 -39.12
CA ASP A 76 -14.98 -3.93 -39.30
C ASP A 76 -13.86 -4.66 -38.52
N PRO A 77 -12.75 -5.07 -39.18
CA PRO A 77 -11.62 -5.72 -38.53
C PRO A 77 -10.96 -4.89 -37.41
N LYS A 78 -11.03 -3.56 -37.43
CA LYS A 78 -10.47 -2.70 -36.35
C LYS A 78 -11.32 -2.72 -35.08
N VAL A 79 -12.65 -2.77 -35.23
CA VAL A 79 -13.59 -2.91 -34.12
C VAL A 79 -13.46 -4.29 -33.49
N LEU A 80 -13.33 -5.34 -34.32
CA LEU A 80 -13.08 -6.71 -33.86
C LEU A 80 -11.75 -6.85 -33.09
N ALA A 81 -10.67 -6.22 -33.55
CA ALA A 81 -9.38 -6.25 -32.85
C ALA A 81 -9.45 -5.56 -31.47
N SER A 82 -10.13 -4.41 -31.39
CA SER A 82 -10.32 -3.68 -30.12
C SER A 82 -11.22 -4.44 -29.15
N MET A 83 -12.25 -5.11 -29.65
CA MET A 83 -13.11 -6.00 -28.85
C MET A 83 -12.37 -7.25 -28.35
N THR A 84 -11.36 -7.76 -29.08
CA THR A 84 -10.65 -9.00 -28.74
C THR A 84 -10.00 -8.96 -27.35
N ARG A 85 -9.45 -7.81 -26.93
CA ARG A 85 -8.87 -7.65 -25.60
C ARG A 85 -9.94 -7.68 -24.49
N VAL A 86 -11.03 -6.95 -24.68
CA VAL A 86 -12.15 -6.94 -23.72
C VAL A 86 -12.82 -8.32 -23.62
N ILE A 87 -12.85 -9.07 -24.73
CA ILE A 87 -13.33 -10.45 -24.76
C ILE A 87 -12.42 -11.38 -23.95
N ALA A 88 -11.09 -11.21 -24.03
CA ALA A 88 -10.15 -12.00 -23.25
C ALA A 88 -10.34 -11.77 -21.74
N ASP A 89 -10.52 -10.51 -21.32
CA ASP A 89 -10.76 -10.14 -19.91
C ASP A 89 -12.10 -10.70 -19.41
N VAL A 90 -13.14 -10.68 -20.24
CA VAL A 90 -14.44 -11.30 -19.93
C VAL A 90 -14.33 -12.82 -19.86
N ALA A 91 -13.59 -13.46 -20.76
CA ALA A 91 -13.38 -14.90 -20.77
C ALA A 91 -12.63 -15.35 -19.50
N GLN A 92 -11.61 -14.61 -19.08
CA GLN A 92 -10.89 -14.86 -17.84
C GLN A 92 -11.78 -14.67 -16.62
N THR A 93 -12.53 -13.56 -16.55
CA THR A 93 -13.48 -13.27 -15.46
C THR A 93 -14.56 -14.37 -15.34
N ARG A 94 -15.05 -14.88 -16.47
CA ARG A 94 -15.99 -16.02 -16.50
C ARG A 94 -15.35 -17.33 -16.07
N SER A 95 -14.10 -17.58 -16.46
CA SER A 95 -13.35 -18.76 -16.03
C SER A 95 -13.22 -18.78 -14.51
N ILE A 96 -12.93 -17.62 -13.91
CA ILE A 96 -12.81 -17.47 -12.47
C ILE A 96 -14.18 -17.64 -11.79
N LEU A 97 -15.24 -17.00 -12.30
CA LEU A 97 -16.61 -17.19 -11.80
C LEU A 97 -17.07 -18.65 -11.87
N LYS A 98 -16.66 -19.39 -12.91
CA LYS A 98 -16.94 -20.82 -13.03
C LYS A 98 -16.15 -21.66 -12.02
N ALA A 99 -14.93 -21.25 -11.69
CA ALA A 99 -14.10 -21.90 -10.67
C ALA A 99 -14.57 -21.61 -9.22
N LEU A 100 -15.17 -20.44 -8.99
CA LEU A 100 -15.72 -20.03 -7.68
C LEU A 100 -16.97 -20.82 -7.27
N GLY A 101 -17.71 -21.38 -8.22
CA GLY A 101 -18.91 -22.17 -7.95
C GLY A 101 -20.21 -21.36 -8.02
N GLU A 102 -21.27 -21.86 -7.39
CA GLU A 102 -22.57 -21.18 -7.36
C GLU A 102 -22.58 -20.09 -6.29
N ARG A 103 -23.19 -18.95 -6.64
CA ARG A 103 -23.36 -17.82 -5.72
C ARG A 103 -24.28 -18.27 -4.58
N PRO A 104 -23.94 -17.98 -3.31
CA PRO A 104 -24.84 -18.22 -2.18
C PRO A 104 -26.19 -17.52 -2.37
N ASP A 105 -27.29 -18.20 -2.04
CA ASP A 105 -28.62 -17.58 -2.07
C ASP A 105 -28.68 -16.45 -1.02
N HIS A 106 -29.45 -15.39 -1.29
CA HIS A 106 -29.65 -14.25 -0.39
C HIS A 106 -30.07 -14.69 1.03
N GLU A 107 -30.90 -15.74 1.14
CA GLU A 107 -31.26 -16.30 2.44
C GLU A 107 -30.08 -16.91 3.20
N THR A 108 -29.15 -17.56 2.51
CA THR A 108 -27.97 -18.18 3.13
C THR A 108 -26.96 -17.13 3.58
N PHE A 109 -26.80 -16.07 2.79
CA PHE A 109 -25.99 -14.91 3.12
C PHE A 109 -26.53 -14.18 4.36
N ASP A 110 -27.84 -13.88 4.40
CA ASP A 110 -28.47 -13.25 5.55
C ASP A 110 -28.39 -14.10 6.81
N LYS A 111 -28.61 -15.42 6.68
CA LYS A 111 -28.44 -16.38 7.79
C LYS A 111 -26.99 -16.38 8.28
N ALA A 112 -25.99 -16.35 7.40
CA ALA A 112 -24.58 -16.29 7.78
C ALA A 112 -24.23 -14.98 8.51
N LYS A 113 -24.75 -13.85 8.00
CA LYS A 113 -24.57 -12.52 8.61
C LYS A 113 -25.23 -12.43 9.99
N SER A 114 -26.46 -12.93 10.13
CA SER A 114 -27.15 -13.02 11.42
C SER A 114 -26.39 -13.89 12.41
N ARG A 115 -25.87 -15.06 11.97
CA ARG A 115 -25.09 -15.96 12.83
C ARG A 115 -23.77 -15.35 13.28
N LEU A 116 -23.10 -14.57 12.44
CA LEU A 116 -21.90 -13.82 12.86
C LEU A 116 -22.22 -12.80 13.95
N ALA A 117 -23.32 -12.06 13.80
CA ALA A 117 -23.78 -11.11 14.82
C ALA A 117 -24.13 -11.82 16.14
N ASP A 118 -24.78 -12.98 16.08
CA ASP A 118 -25.09 -13.79 17.27
C ASP A 118 -23.80 -14.26 17.98
N ILE A 119 -22.80 -14.73 17.22
CA ILE A 119 -21.50 -15.15 17.77
C ILE A 119 -20.77 -13.97 18.44
N GLU A 120 -20.85 -12.79 17.84
CA GLU A 120 -20.26 -11.56 18.41
C GLU A 120 -20.95 -11.12 19.69
N ALA A 121 -22.28 -11.16 19.73
CA ALA A 121 -23.05 -10.87 20.94
C ALA A 121 -22.75 -11.89 22.06
N ASN A 122 -22.67 -13.17 21.73
CA ASN A 122 -22.32 -14.23 22.69
C ASN A 122 -20.88 -14.08 23.21
N LEU A 123 -19.92 -13.77 22.32
CA LEU A 123 -18.53 -13.48 22.72
C LEU A 123 -18.47 -12.29 23.67
N SER A 124 -19.19 -11.20 23.39
CA SER A 124 -19.26 -10.03 24.29
C SER A 124 -19.77 -10.42 25.68
N THR A 125 -20.84 -11.20 25.73
CA THR A 125 -21.45 -11.67 26.99
C THR A 125 -20.48 -12.55 27.80
N GLN A 126 -19.78 -13.48 27.14
CA GLN A 126 -18.80 -14.35 27.79
C GLN A 126 -17.59 -13.58 28.31
N LEU A 127 -17.11 -12.57 27.57
CA LEU A 127 -16.02 -11.70 28.02
C LEU A 127 -16.44 -10.86 29.23
N GLU A 128 -17.68 -10.36 29.26
CA GLU A 128 -18.22 -9.65 30.43
C GLU A 128 -18.31 -10.55 31.67
N GLU A 129 -18.75 -11.80 31.53
CA GLU A 129 -18.80 -12.77 32.62
C GLU A 129 -17.41 -13.09 33.20
N ILE A 130 -16.40 -13.21 32.33
CA ILE A 130 -14.99 -13.40 32.72
C ILE A 130 -14.52 -12.21 33.56
N VAL A 131 -14.79 -10.98 33.13
CA VAL A 131 -14.42 -9.75 33.84
C VAL A 131 -15.15 -9.61 35.19
N GLN A 132 -16.40 -10.04 35.29
CA GLN A 132 -17.19 -10.00 36.52
C GLN A 132 -16.82 -11.08 37.54
N THR A 133 -16.06 -12.10 37.13
CA THR A 133 -15.67 -13.20 38.03
C THR A 133 -14.74 -12.70 39.13
N GLN A 134 -15.19 -12.78 40.39
CA GLN A 134 -14.39 -12.35 41.54
C GLN A 134 -13.23 -13.32 41.83
N ARG A 135 -12.09 -12.76 42.26
CA ARG A 135 -10.91 -13.53 42.67
C ARG A 135 -11.18 -14.28 43.98
N PRO A 136 -11.02 -15.61 44.04
CA PRO A 136 -11.08 -16.37 45.29
C PRO A 136 -10.00 -15.91 46.28
N SER A 137 -10.30 -15.93 47.59
CA SER A 137 -9.38 -15.50 48.65
C SER A 137 -8.06 -16.28 48.66
N ASP A 138 -8.10 -17.55 48.25
CA ASP A 138 -7.02 -18.52 48.43
C ASP A 138 -6.03 -18.54 47.25
N VAL A 139 -6.24 -17.71 46.23
CA VAL A 139 -5.44 -17.69 44.98
C VAL A 139 -4.65 -16.40 44.86
N ASP A 140 -3.34 -16.54 44.63
CA ASP A 140 -2.42 -15.43 44.38
C ASP A 140 -2.85 -14.55 43.18
N ARG A 141 -2.64 -13.24 43.29
CA ARG A 141 -3.12 -12.22 42.35
C ARG A 141 -2.52 -12.39 40.96
N LEU A 142 -1.25 -12.77 40.84
CA LEU A 142 -0.58 -12.99 39.56
C LEU A 142 -1.12 -14.26 38.87
N LYS A 143 -1.28 -15.35 39.62
CA LYS A 143 -1.86 -16.60 39.11
C LYS A 143 -3.32 -16.42 38.66
N TRP A 144 -4.10 -15.62 39.40
CA TRP A 144 -5.47 -15.28 39.01
C TRP A 144 -5.53 -14.48 37.70
N ARG A 145 -4.65 -13.50 37.52
CA ARG A 145 -4.56 -12.72 36.27
C ARG A 145 -4.17 -13.59 35.08
N ALA A 146 -3.21 -14.50 35.25
CA ALA A 146 -2.82 -15.44 34.21
C ALA A 146 -3.98 -16.37 33.82
N HIS A 147 -4.70 -16.91 34.80
CA HIS A 147 -5.88 -17.76 34.57
C HIS A 147 -7.01 -17.03 33.83
N GLN A 148 -7.28 -15.76 34.18
CA GLN A 148 -8.26 -14.92 33.51
C GLN A 148 -7.86 -14.65 32.04
N ALA A 149 -6.60 -14.31 31.78
CA ALA A 149 -6.08 -14.10 30.43
C ALA A 149 -6.14 -15.37 29.57
N GLU A 150 -5.87 -16.55 30.15
CA GLU A 150 -5.99 -17.84 29.46
C GLU A 150 -7.44 -18.12 29.05
N ARG A 151 -8.41 -17.94 29.97
CA ARG A 151 -9.85 -18.10 29.68
C ARG A 151 -10.35 -17.12 28.62
N GLU A 152 -9.92 -15.86 28.69
CA GLU A 152 -10.25 -14.83 27.70
C GLU A 152 -9.73 -15.22 26.30
N LYS A 153 -8.49 -15.73 26.24
CA LYS A 153 -7.86 -16.20 25.01
C LYS A 153 -8.59 -17.42 24.42
N GLU A 154 -8.94 -18.41 25.25
CA GLU A 154 -9.69 -19.59 24.82
C GLU A 154 -11.07 -19.22 24.27
N CYS A 155 -11.79 -18.33 24.95
CA CYS A 155 -13.10 -17.82 24.51
C CYS A 155 -13.02 -17.15 23.13
N ARG A 156 -12.04 -16.25 22.92
CA ARG A 156 -11.81 -15.61 21.61
C ARG A 156 -11.44 -16.62 20.52
N GLN A 157 -10.61 -17.62 20.85
CA GLN A 157 -10.20 -18.64 19.88
C GLN A 157 -11.38 -19.53 19.44
N LEU A 158 -12.28 -19.88 20.37
CA LEU A 158 -13.48 -20.65 20.05
C LEU A 158 -14.43 -19.84 19.16
N ALA A 159 -14.69 -18.58 19.52
CA ALA A 159 -15.53 -17.69 18.71
C ALA A 159 -14.96 -17.50 17.30
N GLU A 160 -13.65 -17.30 17.15
CA GLU A 160 -13.03 -17.14 15.82
C GLU A 160 -13.15 -18.41 14.97
N LYS A 161 -12.99 -19.60 15.56
CA LYS A 161 -13.21 -20.88 14.86
C LYS A 161 -14.65 -21.02 14.35
N GLU A 162 -15.63 -20.54 15.11
CA GLU A 162 -17.03 -20.53 14.68
C GLU A 162 -17.29 -19.49 13.59
N LYS A 163 -16.73 -18.28 13.72
CA LYS A 163 -16.84 -17.20 12.71
C LYS A 163 -16.27 -17.62 11.36
N GLN A 164 -15.17 -18.38 11.35
CA GLN A 164 -14.48 -18.80 10.12
C GLN A 164 -15.44 -19.46 9.10
N LYS A 165 -16.41 -20.23 9.58
CA LYS A 165 -17.38 -20.96 8.72
C LYS A 165 -18.35 -20.03 7.99
N TYR A 166 -18.68 -18.89 8.60
CA TYR A 166 -19.63 -17.93 8.04
C TYR A 166 -18.92 -16.83 7.25
N LYS A 167 -17.68 -16.47 7.65
CA LYS A 167 -16.82 -15.55 6.90
C LYS A 167 -16.57 -16.05 5.47
N SER A 168 -16.37 -17.36 5.26
CA SER A 168 -16.17 -17.90 3.92
C SER A 168 -17.40 -17.76 3.01
N VAL A 169 -18.62 -17.82 3.56
CA VAL A 169 -19.87 -17.62 2.80
C VAL A 169 -20.04 -16.17 2.37
N ILE A 170 -19.73 -15.23 3.25
CA ILE A 170 -19.80 -13.79 2.95
C ILE A 170 -18.74 -13.41 1.92
N GLN A 171 -17.50 -13.87 2.12
CA GLN A 171 -16.41 -13.62 1.16
C GLN A 171 -16.74 -14.16 -0.23
N LEU A 172 -17.40 -15.32 -0.32
CA LEU A 172 -17.81 -15.87 -1.61
C LEU A 172 -18.83 -14.97 -2.32
N ASP A 173 -19.83 -14.42 -1.60
CA ASP A 173 -20.81 -13.49 -2.17
C ASP A 173 -20.17 -12.16 -2.61
N GLU A 174 -19.27 -11.61 -1.80
CA GLU A 174 -18.51 -10.39 -2.12
C GLU A 174 -17.65 -10.58 -3.38
N MET A 175 -17.00 -11.74 -3.53
CA MET A 175 -16.25 -12.07 -4.74
C MET A 175 -17.16 -12.17 -5.97
N HIS A 176 -18.35 -12.77 -5.84
CA HIS A 176 -19.33 -12.82 -6.93
C HIS A 176 -19.81 -11.42 -7.33
N GLU A 177 -20.10 -10.54 -6.38
CA GLU A 177 -20.50 -9.16 -6.63
C GLU A 177 -19.38 -8.37 -7.35
N ALA A 178 -18.14 -8.52 -6.91
CA ALA A 178 -16.99 -7.87 -7.53
C ALA A 178 -16.78 -8.31 -8.99
N TYR A 179 -16.85 -9.61 -9.28
CA TYR A 179 -16.72 -10.11 -10.65
C TYR A 179 -17.93 -9.80 -11.53
N GLU A 180 -19.15 -9.73 -10.98
CA GLU A 180 -20.33 -9.29 -11.71
C GLU A 180 -20.22 -7.81 -12.12
N LYS A 181 -19.67 -6.97 -11.24
CA LYS A 181 -19.36 -5.57 -11.55
C LYS A 181 -18.33 -5.46 -12.68
N LEU A 182 -17.25 -6.25 -12.63
CA LEU A 182 -16.25 -6.30 -13.71
C LEU A 182 -16.85 -6.71 -15.06
N LEU A 183 -17.84 -7.63 -15.06
CA LEU A 183 -18.57 -8.01 -16.27
C LEU A 183 -19.46 -6.86 -16.80
N LYS A 184 -20.15 -6.12 -15.92
CA LYS A 184 -20.92 -4.93 -16.30
C LYS A 184 -20.03 -3.84 -16.89
N ASP A 185 -18.88 -3.58 -16.27
CA ASP A 185 -17.90 -2.60 -16.75
C ASP A 185 -17.28 -3.03 -18.09
N ALA A 186 -17.05 -4.33 -18.29
CA ALA A 186 -16.61 -4.87 -19.58
C ALA A 186 -17.68 -4.70 -20.67
N GLU A 187 -18.96 -4.92 -20.35
CA GLU A 187 -20.05 -4.68 -21.30
C GLU A 187 -20.19 -3.20 -21.67
N GLN A 188 -20.12 -2.28 -20.70
CA GLN A 188 -20.15 -0.84 -20.97
C GLN A 188 -19.00 -0.41 -21.88
N ARG A 189 -17.81 -1.00 -21.70
CA ARG A 189 -16.66 -0.77 -22.60
C ARG A 189 -16.93 -1.27 -24.01
N LEU A 190 -17.52 -2.45 -24.17
CA LEU A 190 -17.91 -2.98 -25.49
C LEU A 190 -18.97 -2.10 -26.17
N ALA A 191 -19.96 -1.62 -25.43
CA ALA A 191 -20.99 -0.71 -25.95
C ALA A 191 -20.36 0.62 -26.42
N LYS A 192 -19.45 1.19 -25.62
CA LYS A 192 -18.74 2.43 -25.99
C LYS A 192 -17.86 2.26 -27.23
N ILE A 193 -17.18 1.11 -27.37
CA ILE A 193 -16.41 0.77 -28.58
C ILE A 193 -17.33 0.67 -29.80
N TYR A 194 -18.52 0.10 -29.64
CA TYR A 194 -19.49 -0.04 -30.72
C TYR A 194 -20.12 1.31 -31.13
N GLU A 195 -20.53 2.13 -30.17
CA GLU A 195 -21.09 3.48 -30.42
C GLU A 195 -20.07 4.40 -31.11
N SER A 196 -18.79 4.28 -30.76
CA SER A 196 -17.71 5.00 -31.44
C SER A 196 -17.49 4.59 -32.90
N ALA A 197 -18.05 3.45 -33.33
CA ALA A 197 -17.99 2.98 -34.72
C ALA A 197 -19.24 3.34 -35.55
N GLU A 198 -20.37 3.67 -34.91
CA GLU A 198 -21.62 4.09 -35.58
C GLU A 198 -21.69 5.59 -35.85
N GLY A 199 -21.10 6.41 -34.97
CA GLY A 199 -20.87 7.82 -35.27
C GLY A 199 -19.71 7.94 -36.24
N GLY A 200 -19.98 8.25 -37.51
CA GLY A 200 -18.97 8.47 -38.56
C GLY A 200 -18.05 9.68 -38.33
N GLU A 201 -17.58 9.89 -37.11
CA GLU A 201 -16.31 10.54 -36.85
C GLU A 201 -15.21 9.60 -37.36
N GLU A 202 -14.19 10.14 -38.01
CA GLU A 202 -13.02 9.40 -38.46
C GLU A 202 -12.28 8.79 -37.25
N GLY A 203 -12.78 7.69 -36.73
CA GLY A 203 -12.09 6.74 -35.88
C GLY A 203 -11.11 5.94 -36.74
N GLY A 204 -10.07 6.62 -37.23
CA GLY A 204 -8.80 5.97 -37.51
C GLY A 204 -8.32 5.22 -36.24
N PRO A 205 -7.16 4.52 -36.28
CA PRO A 205 -6.50 4.27 -34.99
C PRO A 205 -6.47 5.61 -34.28
N VAL A 206 -6.66 5.63 -32.97
CA VAL A 206 -6.57 6.85 -32.18
C VAL A 206 -5.23 7.53 -32.50
N ASN A 207 -5.22 8.36 -33.54
CA ASN A 207 -4.41 9.54 -33.69
C ASN A 207 -5.10 10.54 -32.76
N GLU A 208 -5.15 10.20 -31.47
CA GLU A 208 -4.93 11.19 -30.43
C GLU A 208 -3.75 11.98 -30.95
N GLU A 209 -3.93 13.29 -31.12
CA GLU A 209 -2.93 14.21 -31.60
C GLU A 209 -1.61 13.97 -30.85
N VAL A 210 -0.77 13.06 -31.36
CA VAL A 210 0.58 12.90 -30.89
C VAL A 210 1.21 14.18 -31.37
N ASN A 211 1.32 15.16 -30.47
CA ASN A 211 1.91 16.47 -30.75
C ASN A 211 3.09 16.24 -31.70
N GLU A 212 3.11 16.88 -32.87
CA GLU A 212 4.13 16.64 -33.90
C GLU A 212 5.54 16.74 -33.32
N GLU A 213 5.72 17.55 -32.29
CA GLU A 213 6.94 17.64 -31.49
C GLU A 213 7.32 16.36 -30.73
N VAL A 214 6.35 15.65 -30.15
CA VAL A 214 6.56 14.36 -29.47
C VAL A 214 6.98 13.30 -30.49
N VAL A 215 6.37 13.31 -31.69
CA VAL A 215 6.81 12.47 -32.82
C VAL A 215 8.21 12.84 -33.27
N GLY A 216 8.54 14.14 -33.33
CA GLY A 216 9.86 14.64 -33.66
C GLY A 216 10.93 14.20 -32.66
N ILE A 217 10.63 14.24 -31.35
CA ILE A 217 11.52 13.75 -30.29
C ILE A 217 11.73 12.24 -30.39
N LEU A 218 10.68 11.48 -30.70
CA LEU A 218 10.78 10.03 -30.93
C LEU A 218 11.64 9.70 -32.16
N GLN A 219 11.54 10.50 -33.23
CA GLN A 219 12.39 10.36 -34.42
C GLN A 219 13.85 10.74 -34.12
N GLU A 220 14.08 11.81 -33.36
CA GLU A 220 15.43 12.20 -32.96
C GLU A 220 16.06 11.17 -32.02
N ALA A 221 15.29 10.64 -31.07
CA ALA A 221 15.72 9.59 -30.14
C ALA A 221 16.04 8.25 -30.81
N SER A 222 15.42 7.97 -31.95
CA SER A 222 15.73 6.80 -32.78
C SER A 222 17.08 6.95 -33.51
N GLY A 223 17.51 8.19 -33.80
CA GLY A 223 18.75 8.49 -34.54
C GLY A 223 19.94 8.93 -33.68
N LYS A 224 19.69 9.50 -32.50
CA LYS A 224 20.70 9.97 -31.54
C LYS A 224 20.32 9.46 -30.15
N GLY A 225 21.30 8.99 -29.37
CA GLY A 225 21.07 8.64 -27.97
C GLY A 225 20.64 9.87 -27.18
N LEU A 226 19.33 10.07 -27.01
CA LEU A 226 18.79 11.14 -26.19
C LEU A 226 18.86 10.74 -24.72
N GLU A 227 19.63 11.50 -23.94
CA GLU A 227 19.78 11.28 -22.50
C GLU A 227 18.76 12.09 -21.69
N ARG A 228 18.26 13.21 -22.23
CA ARG A 228 17.30 14.08 -21.53
C ARG A 228 16.18 14.50 -22.47
N VAL A 229 14.95 14.35 -22.01
CA VAL A 229 13.73 14.76 -22.74
C VAL A 229 12.89 15.62 -21.81
N ASP A 230 12.53 16.82 -22.28
CA ASP A 230 11.63 17.73 -21.58
C ASP A 230 10.39 18.01 -22.44
N LEU A 231 9.25 17.50 -21.97
CA LEU A 231 7.91 17.61 -22.53
C LEU A 231 6.99 18.39 -21.58
N SER A 232 7.54 19.18 -20.65
CA SER A 232 6.72 19.88 -19.66
C SER A 232 5.83 20.97 -20.26
N GLY A 233 4.63 21.15 -19.70
CA GLY A 233 3.75 22.27 -20.06
C GLY A 233 3.11 22.20 -21.45
N ARG A 234 3.04 21.02 -22.09
CA ARG A 234 2.63 20.85 -23.49
C ARG A 234 1.18 20.37 -23.67
N LEU A 235 0.38 20.39 -22.60
CA LEU A 235 -1.02 19.97 -22.59
C LEU A 235 -1.23 18.52 -23.12
N LEU A 236 -0.23 17.66 -22.98
CA LEU A 236 -0.29 16.27 -23.46
C LEU A 236 -1.33 15.49 -22.67
N ARG A 237 -2.22 14.78 -23.38
CA ARG A 237 -3.20 13.88 -22.75
C ARG A 237 -2.70 12.45 -22.60
N TYR A 238 -1.81 12.02 -23.50
CA TYR A 238 -1.27 10.66 -23.53
C TYR A 238 0.23 10.69 -23.86
N LEU A 239 0.96 9.73 -23.28
CA LEU A 239 2.35 9.47 -23.61
C LEU A 239 2.42 8.24 -24.53
N PRO A 240 2.98 8.35 -25.75
CA PRO A 240 3.06 7.22 -26.68
C PRO A 240 3.89 6.06 -26.13
N GLU A 241 3.46 4.82 -26.39
CA GLU A 241 4.21 3.62 -25.95
C GLU A 241 5.62 3.53 -26.55
N ALA A 242 5.86 4.22 -27.66
CA ALA A 242 7.17 4.28 -28.31
C ALA A 242 8.27 4.89 -27.42
N PHE A 243 7.92 5.68 -26.39
CA PHE A 243 8.91 6.22 -25.43
C PHE A 243 9.70 5.13 -24.73
N GLY A 244 9.08 3.97 -24.44
CA GLY A 244 9.76 2.83 -23.83
C GLY A 244 10.95 2.29 -24.62
N ARG A 245 11.10 2.68 -25.90
CA ARG A 245 12.20 2.24 -26.77
C ARG A 245 13.47 3.07 -26.62
N ILE A 246 13.43 4.18 -25.88
CA ILE A 246 14.58 5.09 -25.71
C ILE A 246 15.44 4.63 -24.52
N HIS A 247 16.11 3.49 -24.64
CA HIS A 247 16.82 2.84 -23.52
C HIS A 247 17.96 3.67 -22.92
N GLY A 248 18.45 4.68 -23.65
CA GLY A 248 19.51 5.61 -23.21
C GLY A 248 19.03 6.82 -22.43
N LEU A 249 17.72 6.97 -22.21
CA LEU A 249 17.16 8.13 -21.52
C LEU A 249 17.50 8.10 -20.02
N LEU A 250 18.07 9.19 -19.52
CA LEU A 250 18.42 9.40 -18.11
C LEU A 250 17.40 10.30 -17.40
N VAL A 251 16.89 11.33 -18.08
CA VAL A 251 15.94 12.30 -17.51
C VAL A 251 14.72 12.45 -18.41
N LEU A 252 13.54 12.24 -17.84
CA LEU A 252 12.27 12.48 -18.50
C LEU A 252 11.43 13.45 -17.67
N ASN A 253 11.18 14.62 -18.22
CA ASN A 253 10.24 15.59 -17.66
C ASN A 253 8.97 15.63 -18.52
N ILE A 254 7.86 15.20 -17.95
CA ILE A 254 6.51 15.20 -18.53
C ILE A 254 5.53 15.99 -17.63
N SER A 255 6.04 16.89 -16.79
CA SER A 255 5.26 17.66 -15.82
C SER A 255 4.35 18.72 -16.45
N GLY A 256 3.28 19.12 -15.77
CA GLY A 256 2.41 20.21 -16.22
C GLY A 256 1.66 19.88 -17.51
N ASN A 257 1.24 18.62 -17.67
CA ASN A 257 0.45 18.15 -18.80
C ASN A 257 -0.96 17.73 -18.32
N GLN A 258 -1.71 17.03 -19.17
CA GLN A 258 -3.05 16.50 -18.88
C GLN A 258 -3.05 14.96 -18.90
N LEU A 259 -1.92 14.32 -18.56
CA LEU A 259 -1.77 12.88 -18.65
C LEU A 259 -2.68 12.18 -17.64
N GLU A 260 -3.51 11.26 -18.12
CA GLU A 260 -4.37 10.42 -17.26
C GLU A 260 -3.69 9.09 -16.88
N VAL A 261 -2.81 8.59 -17.75
CA VAL A 261 -2.12 7.30 -17.60
C VAL A 261 -0.66 7.42 -18.06
N ILE A 262 0.24 6.78 -17.33
CA ILE A 262 1.60 6.47 -17.79
C ILE A 262 1.60 5.05 -18.37
N PRO A 263 2.02 4.84 -19.63
CA PRO A 263 2.01 3.51 -20.25
C PRO A 263 3.03 2.57 -19.61
N ASP A 264 2.73 1.26 -19.57
CA ASP A 264 3.63 0.24 -19.02
C ASP A 264 4.97 0.14 -19.76
N SER A 265 5.00 0.54 -21.02
CA SER A 265 6.21 0.63 -21.83
C SER A 265 7.26 1.58 -21.25
N LEU A 266 6.89 2.51 -20.35
CA LEU A 266 7.85 3.37 -19.66
C LEU A 266 8.92 2.57 -18.91
N ALA A 267 8.60 1.36 -18.46
CA ALA A 267 9.56 0.44 -17.84
C ALA A 267 10.74 0.04 -18.76
N GLY A 268 10.61 0.19 -20.08
CA GLY A 268 11.70 -0.02 -21.03
C GLY A 268 12.81 1.04 -20.97
N LEU A 269 12.64 2.10 -20.18
CA LEU A 269 13.65 3.12 -19.92
C LEU A 269 14.64 2.66 -18.83
N GLU A 270 15.37 1.58 -19.09
CA GLU A 270 16.25 0.93 -18.09
C GLU A 270 17.37 1.83 -17.52
N SER A 271 17.70 2.91 -18.22
CA SER A 271 18.72 3.88 -17.78
C SER A 271 18.15 5.10 -17.05
N LEU A 272 16.83 5.19 -16.88
CA LEU A 272 16.19 6.39 -16.33
C LEU A 272 16.59 6.62 -14.88
N GLU A 273 17.11 7.82 -14.60
CA GLU A 273 17.51 8.26 -13.27
C GLU A 273 16.52 9.28 -12.69
N GLU A 274 15.88 10.09 -13.53
CA GLU A 274 14.95 11.13 -13.09
C GLU A 274 13.66 11.09 -13.91
N LEU A 275 12.53 10.93 -13.23
CA LEU A 275 11.19 11.02 -13.81
C LEU A 275 10.39 12.09 -13.09
N ASN A 276 10.03 13.15 -13.82
CA ASN A 276 9.10 14.16 -13.34
C ASN A 276 7.79 14.09 -14.12
N ALA A 277 6.74 13.58 -13.49
CA ALA A 277 5.37 13.52 -13.98
C ALA A 277 4.38 14.33 -13.12
N SER A 278 4.89 15.34 -12.40
CA SER A 278 4.08 16.20 -11.54
C SER A 278 3.07 17.04 -12.32
N SER A 279 2.03 17.53 -11.63
CA SER A 279 1.00 18.41 -12.20
C SER A 279 0.33 17.81 -13.45
N ASN A 280 -0.24 16.63 -13.31
CA ASN A 280 -0.97 15.89 -14.35
C ASN A 280 -2.35 15.44 -13.81
N HIS A 281 -3.01 14.50 -14.48
CA HIS A 281 -4.30 13.94 -14.07
C HIS A 281 -4.21 12.44 -13.76
N LEU A 282 -3.04 11.95 -13.37
CA LEU A 282 -2.79 10.54 -13.13
C LEU A 282 -3.62 10.03 -11.95
N GLU A 283 -4.44 9.00 -12.19
CA GLU A 283 -5.20 8.32 -11.13
C GLU A 283 -4.43 7.16 -10.50
N LEU A 284 -3.51 6.57 -11.28
CA LEU A 284 -2.73 5.39 -10.95
C LEU A 284 -1.32 5.53 -11.54
N LEU A 285 -0.34 4.92 -10.88
CA LEU A 285 0.96 4.61 -11.50
C LEU A 285 0.96 3.16 -11.96
N PRO A 286 1.59 2.83 -13.09
CA PRO A 286 1.68 1.45 -13.56
C PRO A 286 2.58 0.62 -12.63
N ASP A 287 2.23 -0.65 -12.43
CA ASP A 287 3.03 -1.60 -11.63
C ASP A 287 4.45 -1.77 -12.20
N SER A 288 4.60 -1.56 -13.50
CA SER A 288 5.87 -1.62 -14.22
C SER A 288 6.88 -0.54 -13.78
N ILE A 289 6.47 0.50 -13.03
CA ILE A 289 7.38 1.51 -12.48
C ILE A 289 8.49 0.90 -11.62
N GLY A 290 8.20 -0.22 -10.93
CA GLY A 290 9.17 -0.95 -10.11
C GLY A 290 10.34 -1.57 -10.88
N LEU A 291 10.27 -1.62 -12.20
CA LEU A 291 11.34 -2.14 -13.07
C LEU A 291 12.45 -1.09 -13.32
N LEU A 292 12.21 0.18 -13.01
CA LEU A 292 13.18 1.26 -13.20
C LEU A 292 14.25 1.26 -12.08
N GLN A 293 15.13 0.27 -12.11
CA GLN A 293 16.09 0.03 -11.02
C GLN A 293 17.12 1.15 -10.81
N LYS A 294 17.37 2.00 -11.81
CA LYS A 294 18.30 3.14 -11.73
C LYS A 294 17.63 4.47 -11.35
N LEU A 295 16.30 4.47 -11.18
CA LEU A 295 15.56 5.68 -10.86
C LEU A 295 15.98 6.21 -9.49
N LYS A 296 16.48 7.44 -9.47
CA LYS A 296 16.92 8.18 -8.28
C LYS A 296 15.89 9.20 -7.82
N ILE A 297 15.22 9.86 -8.76
CA ILE A 297 14.23 10.90 -8.47
C ILE A 297 12.93 10.56 -9.17
N LEU A 298 11.86 10.44 -8.38
CA LEU A 298 10.50 10.28 -8.87
C LEU A 298 9.62 11.38 -8.30
N ASN A 299 9.15 12.27 -9.16
CA ASN A 299 8.17 13.28 -8.80
C ASN A 299 6.86 13.05 -9.54
N VAL A 300 5.81 12.71 -8.79
CA VAL A 300 4.44 12.51 -9.29
C VAL A 300 3.44 13.37 -8.49
N SER A 301 3.93 14.46 -7.89
CA SER A 301 3.13 15.39 -7.11
C SER A 301 2.05 16.10 -7.94
N GLY A 302 0.97 16.57 -7.31
CA GLY A 302 -0.08 17.33 -8.01
C GLY A 302 -0.85 16.48 -9.03
N ASN A 303 -1.17 15.25 -8.67
CA ASN A 303 -1.95 14.31 -9.47
C ASN A 303 -3.22 13.88 -8.70
N LYS A 304 -3.90 12.82 -9.14
CA LYS A 304 -5.12 12.28 -8.51
C LYS A 304 -4.88 10.86 -7.97
N LEU A 305 -3.64 10.51 -7.62
CA LEU A 305 -3.26 9.17 -7.20
C LEU A 305 -3.98 8.80 -5.91
N LYS A 306 -4.66 7.65 -5.90
CA LYS A 306 -5.35 7.10 -4.71
C LYS A 306 -4.49 6.11 -3.92
N ALA A 307 -3.56 5.45 -4.61
CA ALA A 307 -2.58 4.53 -4.05
C ALA A 307 -1.29 4.55 -4.89
N LEU A 308 -0.19 4.12 -4.29
CA LEU A 308 1.04 3.79 -5.00
C LEU A 308 1.08 2.28 -5.25
N PRO A 309 1.60 1.81 -6.39
CA PRO A 309 1.78 0.38 -6.63
C PRO A 309 2.84 -0.17 -5.67
N ASP A 310 2.63 -1.36 -5.10
CA ASP A 310 3.59 -1.97 -4.17
C ASP A 310 4.97 -2.19 -4.82
N THR A 311 4.99 -2.34 -6.14
CA THR A 311 6.22 -2.50 -6.93
C THR A 311 7.13 -1.28 -6.90
N ILE A 312 6.65 -0.09 -6.51
CA ILE A 312 7.50 1.10 -6.34
C ILE A 312 8.65 0.84 -5.35
N CYS A 313 8.43 -0.07 -4.39
CA CYS A 313 9.44 -0.48 -3.42
C CYS A 313 10.67 -1.12 -4.09
N HIS A 314 10.55 -1.67 -5.31
CA HIS A 314 11.67 -2.27 -6.05
C HIS A 314 12.59 -1.24 -6.71
N CYS A 315 12.25 0.06 -6.70
CA CYS A 315 13.12 1.14 -7.15
C CYS A 315 14.26 1.40 -6.15
N ARG A 316 15.16 0.43 -5.96
CA ARG A 316 16.18 0.45 -4.89
C ARG A 316 17.17 1.62 -4.96
N SER A 317 17.32 2.25 -6.12
CA SER A 317 18.18 3.43 -6.30
C SER A 317 17.49 4.75 -5.93
N LEU A 318 16.22 4.72 -5.54
CA LEU A 318 15.43 5.92 -5.29
C LEU A 318 15.99 6.69 -4.09
N VAL A 319 16.28 7.97 -4.31
CA VAL A 319 16.81 8.93 -3.35
C VAL A 319 15.75 9.96 -2.97
N GLU A 320 14.94 10.39 -3.94
CA GLU A 320 13.85 11.35 -3.73
C GLU A 320 12.54 10.81 -4.31
N LEU A 321 11.53 10.76 -3.45
CA LEU A 321 10.15 10.43 -3.80
C LEU A 321 9.23 11.57 -3.40
N ASP A 322 8.63 12.21 -4.39
CA ASP A 322 7.62 13.23 -4.18
C ASP A 322 6.27 12.76 -4.75
N VAL A 323 5.34 12.48 -3.85
CA VAL A 323 3.96 12.05 -4.11
C VAL A 323 2.96 13.02 -3.46
N SER A 324 3.40 14.24 -3.16
CA SER A 324 2.59 15.27 -2.52
C SER A 324 1.41 15.73 -3.38
N PHE A 325 0.43 16.40 -2.79
CA PHE A 325 -0.75 16.92 -3.51
C PHE A 325 -1.46 15.83 -4.34
N ASN A 326 -1.83 14.73 -3.69
CA ASN A 326 -2.55 13.61 -4.29
C ASN A 326 -3.73 13.21 -3.40
N HIS A 327 -4.29 12.02 -3.58
CA HIS A 327 -5.40 11.48 -2.79
C HIS A 327 -5.02 10.15 -2.13
N LEU A 328 -3.74 9.97 -1.80
CA LEU A 328 -3.22 8.74 -1.20
C LEU A 328 -3.85 8.51 0.17
N SER A 329 -4.33 7.30 0.39
CA SER A 329 -4.91 6.87 1.68
C SER A 329 -3.92 6.10 2.56
N TYR A 330 -2.91 5.49 1.95
CA TYR A 330 -1.84 4.74 2.60
C TYR A 330 -0.58 4.76 1.75
N LEU A 331 0.56 4.42 2.39
CA LEU A 331 1.79 4.08 1.70
C LEU A 331 1.97 2.54 1.65
N PRO A 332 2.66 2.00 0.64
CA PRO A 332 3.00 0.58 0.59
C PRO A 332 3.66 0.10 1.88
N THR A 333 3.23 -1.06 2.39
CA THR A 333 3.68 -1.57 3.69
C THR A 333 5.17 -1.91 3.72
N HIS A 334 5.78 -2.17 2.56
CA HIS A 334 7.19 -2.56 2.42
C HIS A 334 8.11 -1.40 2.03
N ILE A 335 7.60 -0.16 1.97
CA ILE A 335 8.34 1.00 1.48
C ILE A 335 9.72 1.14 2.13
N GLY A 336 9.83 0.90 3.43
CA GLY A 336 11.09 1.08 4.13
C GLY A 336 12.03 -0.13 4.23
N TYR A 337 11.61 -1.31 3.77
CA TYR A 337 12.51 -2.47 3.72
C TYR A 337 13.36 -2.49 2.45
N GLU A 338 12.81 -2.00 1.34
CA GLU A 338 13.47 -2.08 0.02
C GLU A 338 14.10 -0.75 -0.42
N LEU A 339 13.54 0.41 -0.04
CA LEU A 339 14.05 1.72 -0.42
C LEU A 339 15.17 2.22 0.50
N GLY A 340 16.25 1.44 0.62
CA GLY A 340 17.35 1.73 1.54
C GLY A 340 18.17 3.00 1.23
N ASN A 341 18.02 3.59 0.04
CA ASN A 341 18.73 4.82 -0.37
C ASN A 341 17.87 6.09 -0.28
N LEU A 342 16.60 5.98 0.12
CA LEU A 342 15.67 7.10 0.10
C LEU A 342 16.02 8.14 1.17
N GLN A 343 16.37 9.34 0.72
CA GLN A 343 16.78 10.45 1.59
C GLN A 343 15.65 11.47 1.77
N LYS A 344 14.79 11.64 0.77
CA LYS A 344 13.70 12.62 0.80
C LYS A 344 12.38 11.97 0.42
N LEU A 345 11.42 12.04 1.34
CA LEU A 345 10.05 11.58 1.14
C LEU A 345 9.09 12.74 1.39
N SER A 346 8.38 13.15 0.33
CA SER A 346 7.38 14.21 0.37
C SER A 346 6.00 13.60 0.08
N ILE A 347 5.15 13.57 1.10
CA ILE A 347 3.81 12.95 1.08
C ILE A 347 2.72 13.92 1.55
N GLN A 348 3.03 15.20 1.70
CA GLN A 348 2.12 16.24 2.17
C GLN A 348 0.88 16.40 1.28
N LEU A 349 -0.20 16.93 1.85
CA LEU A 349 -1.46 17.22 1.15
C LEU A 349 -2.03 15.96 0.47
N ASN A 350 -2.19 14.91 1.28
CA ASN A 350 -2.81 13.64 0.92
C ASN A 350 -3.88 13.27 1.98
N LYS A 351 -4.35 12.03 2.01
CA LYS A 351 -5.33 11.52 2.97
C LYS A 351 -4.78 10.32 3.76
N ILE A 352 -3.47 10.33 4.02
CA ILE A 352 -2.78 9.20 4.65
C ILE A 352 -3.19 9.13 6.12
N ARG A 353 -3.69 7.97 6.54
CA ARG A 353 -4.17 7.74 7.91
C ARG A 353 -3.12 7.19 8.87
N PHE A 354 -2.16 6.45 8.33
CA PHE A 354 -1.08 5.84 9.09
C PHE A 354 0.19 5.82 8.25
N LEU A 355 1.33 6.07 8.89
CA LEU A 355 2.63 5.73 8.32
C LEU A 355 2.90 4.23 8.60
N PRO A 356 3.30 3.43 7.60
CA PRO A 356 3.64 2.04 7.83
C PRO A 356 4.83 1.92 8.77
N SER A 357 4.87 0.91 9.64
CA SER A 357 5.97 0.73 10.58
C SER A 357 7.33 0.59 9.89
N SER A 358 7.35 0.04 8.67
CA SER A 358 8.54 -0.09 7.84
C SER A 358 9.20 1.25 7.51
N ILE A 359 8.49 2.38 7.54
CA ILE A 359 9.10 3.70 7.30
C ILE A 359 10.30 3.95 8.24
N CYS A 360 10.25 3.37 9.46
CA CYS A 360 11.29 3.50 10.47
C CYS A 360 12.58 2.74 10.12
N GLU A 361 12.56 1.87 9.11
CA GLU A 361 13.72 1.12 8.63
C GLU A 361 14.49 1.86 7.52
N ILE A 362 13.97 3.00 7.05
CA ILE A 362 14.66 3.88 6.09
C ILE A 362 15.71 4.70 6.82
N TRP A 363 16.80 4.04 7.22
CA TRP A 363 17.90 4.67 7.96
C TRP A 363 18.57 5.82 7.20
N SER A 364 18.44 5.88 5.88
CA SER A 364 18.99 6.93 5.03
C SER A 364 18.11 8.19 4.94
N LEU A 365 16.89 8.16 5.47
CA LEU A 365 15.93 9.26 5.37
C LEU A 365 16.42 10.50 6.14
N ARG A 366 16.46 11.64 5.46
CA ARG A 366 16.88 12.95 5.99
C ARG A 366 15.76 13.97 6.02
N TYR A 367 14.81 13.85 5.09
CA TYR A 367 13.68 14.76 4.96
C TYR A 367 12.39 13.96 4.85
N LEU A 368 11.47 14.20 5.78
CA LEU A 368 10.11 13.67 5.74
C LEU A 368 9.13 14.83 5.90
N ASP A 369 8.35 15.08 4.85
CA ASP A 369 7.23 16.01 4.91
C ASP A 369 5.91 15.28 4.71
N ALA A 370 5.09 15.30 5.76
CA ALA A 370 3.77 14.69 5.79
C ALA A 370 2.68 15.64 6.24
N HIS A 371 2.87 16.96 6.13
CA HIS A 371 1.85 17.92 6.55
C HIS A 371 0.54 17.77 5.81
N PHE A 372 -0.56 18.16 6.45
CA PHE A 372 -1.91 18.10 5.85
C PHE A 372 -2.24 16.68 5.33
N ASN A 373 -2.19 15.72 6.24
CA ASN A 373 -2.73 14.37 6.06
C ASN A 373 -3.77 14.08 7.15
N GLU A 374 -4.21 12.83 7.28
CA GLU A 374 -5.21 12.39 8.26
C GLU A 374 -4.56 11.43 9.29
N LEU A 375 -3.31 11.67 9.66
CA LEU A 375 -2.55 10.71 10.49
C LEU A 375 -3.19 10.56 11.88
N HIS A 376 -3.56 9.34 12.26
CA HIS A 376 -4.05 9.05 13.62
C HIS A 376 -2.92 8.89 14.64
N GLY A 377 -1.69 8.67 14.18
CA GLY A 377 -0.53 8.59 15.06
C GLY A 377 0.76 8.26 14.31
N LEU A 378 1.84 8.13 15.09
CA LEU A 378 3.18 7.79 14.60
C LEU A 378 3.57 6.37 15.00
N PRO A 379 4.36 5.65 14.18
CA PRO A 379 4.94 4.37 14.59
C PRO A 379 5.78 4.51 15.87
N ALA A 380 5.65 3.57 16.80
CA ALA A 380 6.39 3.57 18.07
C ALA A 380 7.93 3.54 17.89
N ALA A 381 8.41 3.09 16.72
CA ALA A 381 9.81 3.00 16.38
C ALA A 381 10.34 4.20 15.58
N ILE A 382 9.63 5.34 15.53
CA ILE A 382 10.02 6.52 14.76
C ILE A 382 11.45 7.00 15.10
N GLY A 383 11.87 6.83 16.37
CA GLY A 383 13.23 7.14 16.83
C GLY A 383 14.37 6.40 16.11
N LYS A 384 14.09 5.33 15.36
CA LYS A 384 15.09 4.65 14.52
C LYS A 384 15.62 5.51 13.37
N LEU A 385 14.88 6.55 12.96
CA LEU A 385 15.25 7.48 11.90
C LEU A 385 16.34 8.47 12.36
N THR A 386 17.49 7.93 12.78
CA THR A 386 18.57 8.70 13.41
C THR A 386 19.23 9.72 12.49
N ASN A 387 19.13 9.54 11.16
CA ASN A 387 19.65 10.49 10.16
C ASN A 387 18.62 11.55 9.72
N LEU A 388 17.40 11.53 10.27
CA LEU A 388 16.36 12.49 9.91
C LEU A 388 16.75 13.89 10.37
N GLU A 389 16.78 14.85 9.45
CA GLU A 389 17.17 16.23 9.70
C GLU A 389 15.95 17.18 9.73
N VAL A 390 14.96 16.90 8.88
CA VAL A 390 13.74 17.72 8.75
C VAL A 390 12.52 16.81 8.83
N LEU A 391 11.62 17.13 9.76
CA LEU A 391 10.34 16.44 9.94
C LEU A 391 9.21 17.44 10.03
N ASN A 392 8.29 17.39 9.06
CA ASN A 392 7.07 18.18 9.09
C ASN A 392 5.84 17.26 9.21
N LEU A 393 5.14 17.39 10.32
CA LEU A 393 3.94 16.65 10.70
C LEU A 393 2.78 17.58 11.02
N SER A 394 2.84 18.85 10.60
CA SER A 394 1.80 19.82 10.89
C SER A 394 0.43 19.42 10.30
N SER A 395 -0.66 19.82 10.94
CA SER A 395 -2.04 19.59 10.46
C SER A 395 -2.37 18.13 10.14
N ASN A 396 -2.27 17.25 11.15
CA ASN A 396 -2.44 15.81 10.98
C ASN A 396 -3.31 15.15 12.06
N PHE A 397 -2.92 15.34 13.32
CA PHE A 397 -3.34 14.51 14.42
C PHE A 397 -4.65 15.02 15.03
N THR A 398 -5.75 14.33 14.74
CA THR A 398 -7.06 14.60 15.36
C THR A 398 -7.17 14.07 16.78
N ASP A 399 -6.57 12.89 17.04
CA ASP A 399 -6.76 12.16 18.31
C ASP A 399 -5.46 11.91 19.09
N MET A 400 -4.29 12.05 18.44
CA MET A 400 -3.00 11.80 19.08
C MET A 400 -2.61 12.96 20.00
N LYS A 401 -2.55 12.67 21.30
CA LYS A 401 -2.26 13.66 22.35
C LYS A 401 -0.80 13.70 22.78
N GLU A 402 -0.04 12.65 22.48
CA GLU A 402 1.34 12.47 22.95
C GLU A 402 2.19 11.87 21.82
N LEU A 403 3.45 12.27 21.74
CA LEU A 403 4.41 11.65 20.82
C LEU A 403 5.01 10.39 21.46
N PRO A 404 5.47 9.40 20.66
CA PRO A 404 6.17 8.23 21.17
C PRO A 404 7.40 8.59 22.01
N GLU A 405 7.72 7.81 23.05
CA GLU A 405 8.93 8.03 23.87
C GLU A 405 10.24 7.95 23.06
N THR A 406 10.26 7.17 21.98
CA THR A 406 11.42 7.07 21.08
C THR A 406 11.63 8.31 20.23
N PHE A 407 10.72 9.29 20.24
CA PHE A 407 10.84 10.50 19.44
C PHE A 407 12.10 11.31 19.79
N GLY A 408 12.53 11.27 21.05
CA GLY A 408 13.79 11.87 21.51
C GLY A 408 15.06 11.19 20.98
N ASP A 409 14.96 10.04 20.29
CA ASP A 409 16.11 9.34 19.70
C ASP A 409 16.47 9.84 18.28
N LEU A 410 15.73 10.81 17.74
CA LEU A 410 16.00 11.45 16.44
C LEU A 410 17.23 12.38 16.51
N ALA A 411 18.41 11.79 16.68
CA ALA A 411 19.64 12.47 17.07
C ALA A 411 20.09 13.59 16.11
N ASN A 412 19.82 13.47 14.81
CA ASN A 412 20.22 14.48 13.82
C ASN A 412 19.10 15.46 13.45
N LEU A 413 17.96 15.44 14.14
CA LEU A 413 16.82 16.29 13.80
C LEU A 413 17.15 17.76 14.07
N LYS A 414 17.01 18.59 13.04
CA LYS A 414 17.30 20.03 13.05
C LYS A 414 16.06 20.88 13.00
N GLU A 415 15.07 20.45 12.23
CA GLU A 415 13.82 21.18 12.00
C GLU A 415 12.63 20.26 12.25
N LEU A 416 11.75 20.69 13.15
CA LEU A 416 10.53 19.98 13.51
C LEU A 416 9.33 20.91 13.46
N ASP A 417 8.35 20.56 12.64
CA ASP A 417 7.04 21.22 12.64
C ASP A 417 5.95 20.23 13.06
N LEU A 418 5.32 20.53 14.19
CA LEU A 418 4.19 19.81 14.77
C LEU A 418 2.97 20.72 14.95
N SER A 419 2.94 21.87 14.29
CA SER A 419 1.88 22.85 14.45
C SER A 419 0.51 22.35 13.99
N ASN A 420 -0.55 22.97 14.52
CA ASN A 420 -1.93 22.67 14.17
C ASN A 420 -2.29 21.18 14.38
N ASN A 421 -2.02 20.68 15.58
CA ASN A 421 -2.30 19.31 15.99
C ASN A 421 -3.00 19.31 17.37
N GLN A 422 -3.26 18.14 17.94
CA GLN A 422 -3.89 17.98 19.26
C GLN A 422 -2.91 17.51 20.34
N ILE A 423 -1.63 17.85 20.21
CA ILE A 423 -0.57 17.39 21.13
C ILE A 423 -0.66 18.17 22.45
N HIS A 424 -0.79 17.43 23.56
CA HIS A 424 -0.83 17.97 24.91
C HIS A 424 0.53 17.87 25.62
N ILE A 425 1.28 16.80 25.36
CA ILE A 425 2.51 16.49 26.10
C ILE A 425 3.61 16.07 25.11
N LEU A 426 4.79 16.66 25.24
CA LEU A 426 6.01 16.16 24.62
C LEU A 426 6.64 15.07 25.52
N PRO A 427 7.25 14.03 24.94
CA PRO A 427 7.85 12.93 25.71
C PRO A 427 9.04 13.43 26.52
N ASP A 428 9.31 12.83 27.68
CA ASP A 428 10.38 13.30 28.56
C ASP A 428 11.78 13.20 27.91
N THR A 429 11.93 12.28 26.95
CA THR A 429 13.13 12.13 26.11
C THR A 429 13.35 13.26 25.10
N PHE A 430 12.38 14.16 24.89
CA PHE A 430 12.45 15.24 23.89
C PHE A 430 13.64 16.18 24.10
N GLY A 431 14.13 16.29 25.34
CA GLY A 431 15.34 17.05 25.68
C GLY A 431 16.63 16.51 25.05
N ARG A 432 16.64 15.28 24.54
CA ARG A 432 17.79 14.61 23.87
C ARG A 432 17.97 15.01 22.40
N LEU A 433 17.09 15.85 21.86
CA LEU A 433 17.19 16.35 20.49
C LEU A 433 18.26 17.46 20.39
N ASP A 434 19.52 17.08 20.57
CA ASP A 434 20.66 18.02 20.72
C ASP A 434 20.82 18.96 19.52
N ASN A 435 20.59 18.43 18.31
CA ASN A 435 20.73 19.16 17.05
C ASN A 435 19.50 20.00 16.65
N LEU A 436 18.42 19.99 17.43
CA LEU A 436 17.19 20.69 17.09
C LEU A 436 17.38 22.20 17.21
N THR A 437 17.13 22.91 16.11
CA THR A 437 17.32 24.37 15.98
C THR A 437 16.03 25.11 15.64
N LYS A 438 15.10 24.46 14.93
CA LYS A 438 13.79 25.01 14.60
C LYS A 438 12.71 24.07 15.13
N LEU A 439 11.80 24.62 15.92
CA LEU A 439 10.68 23.90 16.50
C LEU A 439 9.43 24.75 16.38
N ASN A 440 8.43 24.23 15.67
CA ASN A 440 7.11 24.82 15.59
C ASN A 440 6.10 23.93 16.30
N LEU A 441 5.49 24.47 17.36
CA LEU A 441 4.48 23.81 18.20
C LEU A 441 3.18 24.62 18.27
N GLU A 442 3.03 25.63 17.42
CA GLU A 442 1.87 26.52 17.44
C GLU A 442 0.57 25.73 17.23
N GLN A 443 -0.54 26.27 17.73
CA GLN A 443 -1.88 25.66 17.56
C GLN A 443 -1.95 24.21 18.05
N ASN A 444 -1.31 23.92 19.19
CA ASN A 444 -1.50 22.70 19.97
C ASN A 444 -2.00 23.03 21.39
N PRO A 445 -2.85 22.19 22.00
CA PRO A 445 -3.29 22.34 23.38
C PRO A 445 -2.21 21.86 24.39
N LEU A 446 -0.96 22.32 24.20
CA LEU A 446 0.19 21.90 25.01
C LEU A 446 0.02 22.30 26.48
N VAL A 447 0.12 21.29 27.34
CA VAL A 447 0.20 21.42 28.80
C VAL A 447 1.65 21.30 29.24
N MET A 448 2.42 20.43 28.57
CA MET A 448 3.81 20.13 28.92
C MET A 448 4.68 20.01 27.65
N PRO A 449 5.67 20.89 27.45
CA PRO A 449 6.03 22.05 28.27
C PRO A 449 4.95 23.15 28.24
N PRO A 450 4.85 24.01 29.28
CA PRO A 450 3.97 25.17 29.25
C PRO A 450 4.31 26.11 28.08
N MET A 451 3.30 26.76 27.52
CA MET A 451 3.49 27.64 26.35
C MET A 451 4.45 28.81 26.64
N GLU A 452 4.58 29.24 27.89
CA GLU A 452 5.57 30.25 28.28
C GLU A 452 7.00 29.80 28.03
N ILE A 453 7.28 28.50 28.17
CA ILE A 453 8.59 27.90 27.87
C ILE A 453 8.75 27.73 26.35
N VAL A 454 7.69 27.29 25.67
CA VAL A 454 7.69 27.18 24.19
C VAL A 454 8.04 28.52 23.54
N ASN A 455 7.43 29.60 24.02
CA ASN A 455 7.67 30.96 23.52
C ASN A 455 9.08 31.50 23.78
N GLN A 456 9.83 30.92 24.72
CA GLN A 456 11.25 31.27 24.96
C GLN A 456 12.20 30.62 23.94
N GLY A 457 11.71 29.68 23.14
CA GLY A 457 12.44 29.05 22.05
C GLY A 457 12.93 27.63 22.35
N VAL A 458 13.60 27.04 21.35
CA VAL A 458 13.95 25.61 21.32
C VAL A 458 14.84 25.20 22.49
N GLU A 459 15.84 26.01 22.84
CA GLU A 459 16.77 25.72 23.94
C GLU A 459 16.06 25.67 25.30
N ALA A 460 15.08 26.55 25.53
CA ALA A 460 14.30 26.56 26.76
C ALA A 460 13.44 25.30 26.88
N VAL A 461 12.82 24.87 25.78
CA VAL A 461 12.06 23.61 25.70
C VAL A 461 12.97 22.41 25.98
N LYS A 462 14.12 22.31 25.29
CA LYS A 462 15.08 21.22 25.50
C LYS A 462 15.53 21.15 26.96
N TYR A 463 15.93 22.29 27.53
CA TYR A 463 16.36 22.35 28.92
C TYR A 463 15.26 21.93 29.91
N PHE A 464 14.03 22.43 29.70
CA PHE A 464 12.88 22.08 30.54
C PHE A 464 12.60 20.57 30.52
N MET A 465 12.59 19.97 29.32
CA MET A 465 12.33 18.53 29.16
C MET A 465 13.48 17.69 29.75
N SER A 466 14.74 18.06 29.50
CA SER A 466 15.90 17.37 30.08
C SER A 466 15.93 17.42 31.61
N ARG A 467 15.59 18.56 32.21
CA ARG A 467 15.50 18.67 33.67
C ARG A 467 14.38 17.82 34.24
N ARG A 468 13.21 17.85 33.60
CA ARG A 468 12.08 17.01 33.98
C ARG A 468 12.43 15.52 33.93
N TRP A 469 13.13 15.07 32.89
CA TRP A 469 13.59 13.69 32.80
C TRP A 469 14.55 13.31 33.93
N LEU A 470 15.50 14.19 34.28
CA LEU A 470 16.39 13.99 35.43
C LEU A 470 15.61 13.87 36.75
N ASP A 471 14.61 14.72 36.97
CA ASP A 471 13.78 14.67 38.16
C ASP A 471 13.02 13.33 38.26
N ILE A 472 12.51 12.82 37.13
CA ILE A 472 11.86 11.50 37.05
C ILE A 472 12.84 10.38 37.42
N LEU A 473 14.05 10.39 36.86
CA LEU A 473 15.07 9.37 37.16
C LEU A 473 15.50 9.37 38.63
N VAL A 474 15.69 10.55 39.22
CA VAL A 474 16.04 10.69 40.64
C VAL A 474 14.92 10.16 41.53
N GLU A 475 13.66 10.43 41.18
CA GLU A 475 12.51 9.94 41.94
C GLU A 475 12.36 8.41 41.83
N GLU A 476 12.61 7.85 40.65
CA GLU A 476 12.61 6.41 40.42
C GLU A 476 13.74 5.70 41.19
N GLU A 477 14.94 6.29 41.24
CA GLU A 477 16.05 5.78 42.06
C GLU A 477 15.69 5.79 43.55
N LYS A 478 15.13 6.89 44.07
CA LYS A 478 14.66 6.95 45.46
C LYS A 478 13.63 5.85 45.73
N LYS A 479 12.65 5.68 44.85
CA LYS A 479 11.63 4.63 44.98
C LYS A 479 12.26 3.24 45.00
N ASN A 480 13.19 2.95 44.11
CA ASN A 480 13.92 1.68 44.08
C ASN A 480 14.74 1.45 45.35
N THR A 481 15.37 2.50 45.91
CA THR A 481 16.10 2.38 47.19
C THR A 481 15.16 2.13 48.38
N LEU A 482 13.99 2.77 48.40
CA LEU A 482 12.94 2.54 49.41
C LEU A 482 12.38 1.11 49.31
N GLU A 483 12.04 0.64 48.11
CA GLU A 483 11.59 -0.73 47.87
C GLU A 483 12.67 -1.76 48.22
N SER A 484 13.94 -1.47 47.94
CA SER A 484 15.08 -2.32 48.35
C SER A 484 15.29 -2.34 49.87
N GLN A 485 15.00 -1.23 50.57
CA GLN A 485 15.02 -1.19 52.04
C GLN A 485 13.84 -1.95 52.66
N GLU A 486 12.66 -1.89 52.05
CA GLU A 486 11.48 -2.67 52.47
C GLU A 486 11.66 -4.17 52.21
N GLN A 487 12.24 -4.56 51.06
CA GLN A 487 12.63 -5.94 50.76
C GLN A 487 13.86 -6.40 51.54
N GLY A 488 14.64 -5.48 52.12
CA GLY A 488 15.80 -5.75 52.98
C GLY A 488 15.47 -6.44 54.31
N GLN A 489 14.19 -6.60 54.68
CA GLN A 489 13.78 -7.50 55.76
C GLN A 489 13.53 -8.95 55.32
N THR A 490 13.51 -9.25 54.02
CA THR A 490 13.42 -10.62 53.49
C THR A 490 14.32 -10.83 52.28
N GLY A 491 15.52 -11.35 52.53
CA GLY A 491 16.29 -12.06 51.51
C GLY A 491 17.48 -11.30 50.95
N TRP A 492 18.59 -11.35 51.68
CA TRP A 492 19.94 -11.15 51.12
C TRP A 492 20.15 -12.17 49.98
N LEU A 493 20.73 -11.69 48.87
CA LEU A 493 21.00 -12.35 47.56
C LEU A 493 19.92 -12.13 46.50
N THR A 494 20.10 -11.14 45.60
CA THR A 494 20.36 -11.34 44.14
C THR A 494 20.32 -10.00 43.36
N ARG A 495 21.50 -9.55 42.86
CA ARG A 495 21.75 -8.64 41.69
C ARG A 495 21.19 -7.19 41.78
N SER A 496 21.84 -6.12 41.33
CA SER A 496 22.58 -5.91 40.08
C SER A 496 23.50 -4.68 40.17
N THR A 497 24.79 -4.84 39.88
CA THR A 497 25.68 -3.72 39.52
C THR A 497 26.06 -3.85 38.05
N SER A 498 25.20 -3.35 37.18
CA SER A 498 25.57 -3.09 35.78
C SER A 498 24.59 -2.08 35.24
N TRP A 499 25.11 -0.95 34.76
CA TRP A 499 24.53 0.11 33.91
C TRP A 499 25.13 1.49 34.25
N LEU A 500 25.74 1.67 35.44
CA LEU A 500 26.36 2.94 35.86
C LEU A 500 27.78 3.23 35.31
N LYS A 501 28.40 2.34 34.52
CA LYS A 501 29.81 2.53 34.10
C LYS A 501 30.00 3.24 32.75
N THR A 502 28.94 3.55 32.01
CA THR A 502 29.07 4.07 30.63
C THR A 502 28.65 5.54 30.46
N TYR A 503 28.00 6.17 31.45
CA TYR A 503 27.47 7.54 31.28
C TYR A 503 28.09 8.62 32.17
N ALA A 504 28.76 8.24 33.27
CA ALA A 504 29.41 9.21 34.16
C ALA A 504 30.60 9.95 33.52
N SER A 505 31.13 9.48 32.39
CA SER A 505 32.22 10.17 31.69
C SER A 505 31.77 11.36 30.85
N ASN A 506 30.53 11.39 30.35
CA ASN A 506 30.10 12.39 29.37
C ASN A 506 29.35 13.57 29.98
N VAL A 507 28.88 13.45 31.22
CA VAL A 507 28.17 14.53 31.93
C VAL A 507 29.15 15.56 32.53
N SER A 508 30.41 15.16 32.78
CA SER A 508 31.40 16.07 33.39
C SER A 508 31.92 17.15 32.43
N GLU A 509 31.61 17.06 31.13
CA GLU A 509 32.00 18.05 30.12
C GLU A 509 30.93 19.15 29.91
N TYR A 510 29.71 18.95 30.41
CA TYR A 510 28.56 19.86 30.23
C TYR A 510 28.47 20.99 31.27
N LEU A 511 29.23 20.93 32.36
CA LEU A 511 29.28 21.97 33.39
C LEU A 511 30.71 22.46 33.54
N GLY A 512 31.06 23.51 32.79
CA GLY A 512 32.35 24.17 32.95
C GLY A 512 32.47 24.84 34.32
N SER A 513 33.28 24.27 35.22
CA SER A 513 33.96 24.95 36.34
C SER A 513 34.98 24.03 37.06
N PRO A 514 35.97 24.58 37.79
CA PRO A 514 37.37 24.18 37.70
C PRO A 514 37.76 22.96 38.57
N ARG A 515 38.78 22.23 38.09
CA ARG A 515 39.46 21.12 38.77
C ARG A 515 39.96 21.55 40.17
N THR A 516 39.47 20.88 41.20
CA THR A 516 40.16 20.75 42.49
C THR A 516 40.88 19.39 42.59
N PRO A 517 41.99 19.27 43.33
CA PRO A 517 42.94 18.16 43.18
C PRO A 517 42.39 16.84 43.75
N ARG A 518 42.70 15.73 43.07
CA ARG A 518 42.39 14.38 43.52
C ARG A 518 43.21 14.02 44.78
N ASP A 519 42.52 13.42 45.75
CA ASP A 519 43.09 12.90 46.99
C ASP A 519 43.84 11.57 46.70
N PRO A 520 45.13 11.40 47.05
CA PRO A 520 45.94 10.25 46.61
C PRO A 520 45.62 8.92 47.31
N TYR A 521 44.62 8.88 48.19
CA TYR A 521 44.41 7.72 49.08
C TYR A 521 43.49 6.63 48.50
N LEU A 522 42.88 6.85 47.33
CA LEU A 522 41.87 5.95 46.75
C LEU A 522 42.36 5.00 45.65
N ASP A 523 43.65 5.02 45.29
CA ASP A 523 44.22 4.16 44.22
C ASP A 523 45.00 2.94 44.74
N GLN A 524 44.77 2.50 45.98
CA GLN A 524 45.45 1.33 46.54
C GLN A 524 44.49 0.27 47.09
N GLN A 525 43.58 -0.22 46.24
CA GLN A 525 43.06 -1.59 46.33
C GLN A 525 42.22 -1.95 45.08
N LEU A 526 42.90 -2.44 44.04
CA LEU A 526 42.39 -3.42 43.08
C LEU A 526 43.51 -4.41 42.75
#